data_AF-A0A2V2PST5-F1
#
_entry.id   AF-A0A2V2PST5-F1
#
_cell.length_a   1.000
_cell.length_b   1.000
_cell.length_c   1.000
_cell.angle_alpha   90.00
_cell.angle_beta   90.00
_cell.angle_gamma   90.00
#
_symmetry.space_group_name_H-M   'P 1'
#
loop_
_entity.id
_entity.type
_entity.pdbx_description
1 polymer ?
#
loop_
_entity_poly.entity_id
_entity_poly.type
_entity_poly.pdbx_seq_one_letter_code
_entity_poly.pdbx_strand_id
1 'polypeptide(L)'
;MALASTIHHGGDDGIVDDLDTVRGVVRWLQQQSESLAAEGLATGDLVADEELRDGIIGVRRAVRALFARVVSPAAPSPADAHRLMPADEALAHLNAAAAREPVAPQLDWPAEGAPAARLLSAE
;
A
#
# COMPACT_ATOMS: atom_id res chain seq x y z
N MET A 1 -6.09 -6.24 1.16
CA MET A 1 -5.78 -6.59 -0.24
C MET A 1 -6.19 -5.51 -1.25
N ALA A 2 -7.32 -4.82 -1.07
CA ALA A 2 -7.86 -3.84 -2.03
C ALA A 2 -6.82 -2.85 -2.60
N LEU A 3 -5.97 -2.24 -1.77
CA LEU A 3 -4.95 -1.30 -2.23
C LEU A 3 -3.94 -1.93 -3.20
N ALA A 4 -3.44 -3.14 -2.90
CA ALA A 4 -2.48 -3.83 -3.75
C ALA A 4 -3.11 -4.21 -5.10
N SER A 5 -4.41 -4.54 -5.14
CA SER A 5 -5.14 -4.98 -6.33
C SER A 5 -5.47 -3.86 -7.33
N THR A 6 -5.18 -2.60 -7.01
CA THR A 6 -5.39 -1.45 -7.93
C THR A 6 -4.46 -1.44 -9.15
N ILE A 7 -3.48 -2.36 -9.19
CA ILE A 7 -2.70 -2.64 -10.39
C ILE A 7 -3.07 -4.04 -10.87
N HIS A 8 -3.62 -4.13 -12.08
CA HIS A 8 -4.15 -5.37 -12.64
C HIS A 8 -3.95 -5.45 -14.17
N HIS A 9 -4.12 -6.64 -14.73
CA HIS A 9 -4.09 -6.83 -16.17
C HIS A 9 -5.39 -6.34 -16.82
N GLY A 10 -5.30 -5.43 -17.78
CA GLY A 10 -6.44 -4.77 -18.43
C GLY A 10 -6.97 -5.45 -19.69
N GLY A 11 -6.58 -6.70 -19.96
CA GLY A 11 -6.86 -7.37 -21.24
C GLY A 11 -5.61 -7.41 -22.12
N ASP A 12 -5.78 -7.23 -23.44
CA ASP A 12 -4.83 -7.74 -24.43
C ASP A 12 -3.37 -7.30 -24.22
N ASP A 13 -3.03 -6.05 -23.86
CA ASP A 13 -1.60 -5.65 -23.86
C ASP A 13 -1.13 -4.79 -22.65
N GLY A 14 -1.91 -4.66 -21.57
CA GLY A 14 -1.67 -3.59 -20.59
C GLY A 14 -1.76 -3.96 -19.12
N ILE A 15 -0.83 -3.40 -18.34
CA ILE A 15 -1.02 -3.20 -16.89
C ILE A 15 -1.83 -1.91 -16.70
N VAL A 16 -2.98 -2.02 -16.05
CA VAL A 16 -3.82 -0.88 -15.64
C VAL A 16 -3.48 -0.52 -14.21
N ASP A 17 -3.44 0.78 -13.94
CA ASP A 17 -3.25 1.34 -12.61
C ASP A 17 -4.42 2.29 -12.29
N ASP A 18 -5.31 1.86 -11.39
CA ASP A 18 -6.50 2.62 -11.00
C ASP A 18 -6.15 3.93 -10.26
N LEU A 19 -4.93 4.04 -9.74
CA LEU A 19 -4.44 5.19 -8.96
C LEU A 19 -3.48 6.07 -9.78
N ASP A 20 -3.35 5.84 -11.09
CA ASP A 20 -2.45 6.60 -11.95
C ASP A 20 -2.80 8.09 -12.05
N THR A 21 -4.02 8.48 -11.67
CA THR A 21 -4.45 9.88 -11.61
C THR A 21 -5.17 10.19 -10.31
N VAL A 22 -5.17 11.47 -9.90
CA VAL A 22 -5.98 11.95 -8.75
C VAL A 22 -7.44 11.57 -8.90
N ARG A 23 -8.01 11.68 -10.11
CA ARG A 23 -9.39 11.27 -10.38
C ARG A 23 -9.59 9.77 -10.13
N GLY A 24 -8.60 8.94 -10.46
CA GLY A 24 -8.59 7.52 -10.15
C GLY A 24 -8.61 7.26 -8.64
N VAL A 25 -7.81 8.00 -7.88
CA VAL A 25 -7.81 7.96 -6.40
C VAL A 25 -9.18 8.33 -5.83
N VAL A 26 -9.80 9.42 -6.28
CA VAL A 26 -11.17 9.80 -5.85
C VAL A 26 -12.15 8.66 -6.09
N ARG A 27 -12.13 8.09 -7.29
CA ARG A 27 -13.03 7.00 -7.67
C ARG A 27 -12.82 5.76 -6.79
N TRP A 28 -11.57 5.40 -6.54
CA TRP A 28 -11.22 4.25 -5.71
C TRP A 28 -11.66 4.46 -4.25
N LEU A 29 -11.42 5.64 -3.68
CA LEU A 29 -11.87 5.97 -2.32
C LEU A 29 -13.39 5.92 -2.18
N GLN A 30 -14.13 6.40 -3.18
CA GLN A 30 -15.59 6.26 -3.20
C GLN A 30 -16.03 4.80 -3.19
N GLN A 31 -15.35 3.91 -3.91
CA GLN A 31 -15.62 2.48 -3.89
C GLN A 31 -15.28 1.82 -2.54
N GLN A 32 -14.30 2.35 -1.81
CA GLN A 32 -13.91 1.86 -0.49
C GLN A 32 -14.72 2.50 0.65
N SER A 33 -15.57 3.49 0.38
CA SER A 33 -16.23 4.32 1.40
C SER A 33 -16.99 3.51 2.45
N GLU A 34 -17.75 2.49 2.05
CA GLU A 34 -18.47 1.61 2.98
C GLU A 34 -17.52 0.81 3.89
N SER A 35 -16.41 0.30 3.33
CA SER A 35 -15.39 -0.43 4.10
C SER A 35 -14.63 0.48 5.06
N LEU A 36 -14.31 1.70 4.62
CA LEU A 36 -13.64 2.70 5.45
C LEU A 36 -14.55 3.19 6.58
N ALA A 37 -15.84 3.40 6.29
CA ALA A 37 -16.83 3.76 7.30
C ALA A 37 -17.00 2.67 8.37
N ALA A 38 -16.93 1.39 8.00
CA ALA A 38 -16.96 0.28 8.95
C ALA A 38 -15.76 0.29 9.92
N GLU A 39 -14.62 0.83 9.49
CA GLU A 39 -13.42 1.05 10.30
C GLU A 39 -13.41 2.42 11.01
N GLY A 40 -14.53 3.16 10.97
CA GLY A 40 -14.68 4.47 11.61
C GLY A 40 -14.01 5.64 10.87
N LEU A 41 -13.57 5.43 9.64
CA LEU A 41 -12.91 6.45 8.82
C LEU A 41 -13.92 7.16 7.91
N ALA A 42 -14.06 8.47 8.06
CA ALA A 42 -14.93 9.29 7.21
C ALA A 42 -14.16 9.83 6.00
N THR A 43 -14.59 9.49 4.78
CA THR A 43 -13.99 10.00 3.53
C THR A 43 -14.67 11.25 2.98
N GLY A 44 -15.74 11.73 3.63
CA GLY A 44 -16.63 12.77 3.11
C GLY A 44 -15.95 14.12 2.82
N ASP A 45 -14.96 14.48 3.62
CA ASP A 45 -14.21 15.75 3.50
C ASP A 45 -12.83 15.57 2.88
N LEU A 46 -12.49 14.35 2.46
CA LEU A 46 -11.16 14.04 1.92
C LEU A 46 -11.02 14.61 0.51
N VAL A 47 -10.18 15.64 0.36
CA VAL A 47 -9.77 16.13 -0.95
C VAL A 47 -8.62 15.27 -1.43
N ALA A 48 -8.82 14.52 -2.50
CA ALA A 48 -7.70 13.85 -3.17
C ALA A 48 -6.94 14.87 -4.00
N ASP A 49 -5.70 15.12 -3.60
CA ASP A 49 -4.71 15.88 -4.34
C ASP A 49 -3.53 14.99 -4.72
N GLU A 50 -2.50 15.58 -5.32
CA GLU A 50 -1.30 14.81 -5.72
C GLU A 50 -0.48 14.33 -4.51
N GLU A 51 -0.48 15.07 -3.40
CA GLU A 51 0.23 14.66 -2.19
C GLU A 51 -0.38 13.39 -1.60
N LEU A 52 -1.70 13.35 -1.48
CA LEU A 52 -2.42 12.15 -1.05
C LEU A 52 -2.20 11.00 -2.02
N ARG A 53 -2.28 11.26 -3.34
CA ARG A 53 -2.06 10.24 -4.36
C ARG A 53 -0.66 9.63 -4.22
N ASP A 54 0.38 10.46 -4.12
CA ASP A 54 1.76 10.00 -3.95
C ASP A 54 1.94 9.19 -2.66
N GLY A 55 1.30 9.61 -1.57
CA GLY A 55 1.26 8.87 -0.32
C GLY A 55 0.64 7.48 -0.46
N ILE A 56 -0.54 7.37 -1.08
CA ILE A 56 -1.23 6.10 -1.33
C ILE A 56 -0.38 5.20 -2.24
N ILE A 57 0.22 5.76 -3.30
CA ILE A 57 1.10 5.02 -4.22
C ILE A 57 2.34 4.51 -3.48
N GLY A 58 2.93 5.31 -2.60
CA GLY A 58 4.07 4.92 -1.76
C GLY A 58 3.75 3.71 -0.89
N VAL A 59 2.63 3.77 -0.15
CA VAL A 59 2.16 2.64 0.68
C VAL A 59 1.89 1.41 -0.18
N ARG A 60 1.24 1.57 -1.33
CA ARG A 60 0.97 0.45 -2.26
C ARG A 60 2.25 -0.21 -2.74
N ARG A 61 3.26 0.58 -3.13
CA ARG A 61 4.58 0.07 -3.59
C ARG A 61 5.27 -0.71 -2.48
N ALA A 62 5.29 -0.18 -1.26
CA ALA A 62 5.85 -0.87 -0.10
C ALA A 62 5.16 -2.22 0.14
N VAL A 63 3.82 -2.25 0.19
CA VAL A 63 3.06 -3.49 0.39
C VAL A 63 3.33 -4.52 -0.70
N ARG A 64 3.33 -4.11 -1.98
CA ARG A 64 3.59 -5.03 -3.10
C ARG A 64 5.03 -5.56 -3.09
N ALA A 65 6.02 -4.76 -2.68
CA ALA A 65 7.39 -5.22 -2.46
C ALA A 65 7.49 -6.27 -1.34
N LEU A 66 6.78 -6.07 -0.23
CA LEU A 66 6.74 -7.06 0.85
C LEU A 66 6.04 -8.35 0.43
N PHE A 67 4.98 -8.29 -0.38
CA PHE A 67 4.36 -9.48 -0.96
C PHE A 67 5.30 -10.21 -1.94
N ALA A 68 6.04 -9.48 -2.77
CA ALA A 68 7.06 -10.06 -3.63
C ALA A 68 8.16 -10.77 -2.82
N ARG A 69 8.54 -10.21 -1.66
CA ARG A 69 9.47 -10.87 -0.73
C ARG A 69 8.94 -12.20 -0.21
N VAL A 70 7.64 -12.31 0.10
CA VAL A 70 7.02 -13.57 0.59
C VAL A 70 7.16 -14.70 -0.44
N VAL A 71 7.05 -14.39 -1.74
CA VAL A 71 7.03 -15.41 -2.80
C VAL A 71 8.42 -15.75 -3.34
N SER A 72 9.47 -15.05 -2.91
CA SER A 72 10.85 -15.35 -3.32
C SER A 72 11.27 -16.78 -2.92
N PRO A 73 11.94 -17.55 -3.80
CA PRO A 73 12.59 -17.15 -5.05
C PRO A 73 11.69 -17.23 -6.31
N ALA A 74 10.39 -17.51 -6.18
CA ALA A 74 9.50 -17.50 -7.34
C ALA A 74 9.40 -16.08 -7.92
N ALA A 75 9.10 -16.00 -9.23
CA ALA A 75 8.98 -14.71 -9.91
C ALA A 75 7.84 -13.88 -9.30
N PRO A 76 8.05 -12.58 -9.03
CA PRO A 76 6.97 -11.69 -8.64
C PRO A 76 5.97 -11.53 -9.78
N SER A 77 4.79 -10.97 -9.47
CA SER A 77 3.80 -10.64 -10.48
C SER A 77 4.41 -9.77 -11.60
N PRO A 78 4.02 -9.93 -12.88
CA PRO A 78 4.53 -9.12 -13.99
C PRO A 78 4.39 -7.62 -13.77
N ALA A 79 3.32 -7.20 -13.08
CA ALA A 79 3.08 -5.80 -12.70
C ALA A 79 4.17 -5.23 -11.77
N ASP A 80 4.88 -6.09 -11.05
CA ASP A 80 5.89 -5.71 -10.05
C ASP A 80 7.31 -5.87 -10.58
N ALA A 81 7.54 -6.73 -11.56
CA ALA A 81 8.86 -7.25 -11.94
C ALA A 81 9.96 -6.18 -12.18
N HIS A 82 9.60 -4.94 -12.53
CA HIS A 82 10.54 -3.84 -12.79
C HIS A 82 10.37 -2.65 -11.84
N ARG A 83 9.56 -2.77 -10.78
CA ARG A 83 9.06 -1.63 -9.98
C ARG A 83 9.18 -1.84 -8.47
N LEU A 84 9.86 -2.90 -8.03
CA LEU A 84 9.93 -3.24 -6.61
C LEU A 84 10.90 -2.36 -5.84
N MET A 85 10.39 -1.78 -4.76
CA MET A 85 11.19 -1.16 -3.71
C MET A 85 12.04 -2.22 -3.00
N PRO A 86 13.28 -1.92 -2.59
CA PRO A 86 14.03 -2.76 -1.67
C PRO A 86 13.21 -3.08 -0.41
N ALA A 87 13.35 -4.30 0.14
CA ALA A 87 12.48 -4.77 1.21
C ALA A 87 12.62 -3.97 2.51
N ASP A 88 13.84 -3.52 2.81
CA ASP A 88 14.16 -2.64 3.94
C ASP A 88 13.55 -1.24 3.77
N GLU A 89 13.65 -0.67 2.57
CA GLU A 89 12.96 0.59 2.24
C GLU A 89 11.43 0.45 2.34
N ALA A 90 10.88 -0.67 1.89
CA ALA A 90 9.44 -0.96 1.98
C ALA A 90 8.96 -1.06 3.42
N LEU A 91 9.71 -1.75 4.30
CA LEU A 91 9.42 -1.80 5.73
C LEU A 91 9.48 -0.40 6.36
N ALA A 92 10.53 0.35 6.07
CA ALA A 92 10.70 1.70 6.61
C ALA A 92 9.57 2.63 6.18
N HIS A 93 9.19 2.59 4.89
CA HIS A 93 8.12 3.41 4.35
C HIS A 93 6.75 3.07 4.98
N LEU A 94 6.44 1.78 5.13
CA LEU A 94 5.18 1.35 5.73
C LEU A 94 5.11 1.74 7.22
N ASN A 95 6.20 1.55 7.96
CA ASN A 95 6.28 1.95 9.36
C ASN A 95 6.18 3.47 9.54
N ALA A 96 6.81 4.25 8.66
CA ALA A 96 6.74 5.71 8.70
C ALA A 96 5.32 6.21 8.40
N ALA A 97 4.59 5.56 7.48
CA ALA A 97 3.20 5.87 7.20
C ALA A 97 2.31 5.53 8.41
N ALA A 98 2.51 4.35 9.02
CA ALA A 98 1.74 3.92 10.19
C ALA A 98 1.98 4.82 11.42
N ALA A 99 3.22 5.26 11.65
CA ALA A 99 3.61 6.10 12.79
C ALA A 99 2.96 7.50 12.81
N ARG A 100 2.17 7.86 11.79
CA ARG A 100 1.33 9.07 11.80
C ARG A 100 0.11 8.92 12.72
N GLU A 101 -0.25 7.69 13.06
CA GLU A 101 -1.32 7.40 14.02
C GLU A 101 -0.77 7.30 15.46
N PRO A 102 -1.49 7.78 16.48
CA PRO A 102 -1.02 7.77 17.88
C PRO A 102 -0.70 6.37 18.42
N VAL A 103 -1.44 5.36 17.97
CA VAL A 103 -1.20 3.95 18.30
C VAL A 103 -1.16 3.19 17.00
N ALA A 104 0.05 2.79 16.60
CA ALA A 104 0.29 2.21 15.29
C ALA A 104 1.04 0.87 15.39
N PRO A 105 0.71 -0.11 14.53
CA PRO A 105 1.54 -1.28 14.37
C PRO A 105 2.89 -0.88 13.76
N GLN A 106 3.97 -1.38 14.35
CA GLN A 106 5.28 -1.38 13.75
C GLN A 106 5.62 -2.80 13.30
N LEU A 107 5.93 -2.93 12.01
CA LEU A 107 6.37 -4.17 11.39
C LEU A 107 7.89 -4.27 11.50
N ASP A 108 8.36 -5.36 12.10
CA ASP A 108 9.75 -5.80 12.04
C ASP A 108 9.84 -7.03 11.15
N TRP A 109 10.80 -7.05 10.23
CA TRP A 109 11.01 -8.20 9.38
C TRP A 109 12.49 -8.35 9.01
N PRO A 110 13.26 -9.06 9.86
CA PRO A 110 14.70 -9.26 9.65
C PRO A 110 14.97 -9.98 8.33
N ALA A 111 16.17 -9.81 7.77
CA ALA A 111 16.57 -10.44 6.50
C ALA A 111 16.32 -11.95 6.49
N GLU A 112 16.65 -12.60 7.61
CA GLU A 112 16.35 -13.99 7.91
C GLU A 112 15.31 -14.07 9.03
N GLY A 113 14.21 -14.76 8.79
CA GLY A 113 13.15 -14.98 9.78
C GLY A 113 11.76 -14.52 9.33
N ALA A 114 10.78 -14.75 10.20
CA ALA A 114 9.40 -14.38 9.98
C ALA A 114 9.14 -12.91 10.35
N PRO A 115 8.20 -12.22 9.68
CA PRO A 115 7.77 -10.90 10.10
C PRO A 115 7.03 -10.94 11.43
N ALA A 116 7.20 -9.90 12.24
CA ALA A 116 6.48 -9.69 13.48
C ALA A 116 5.92 -8.27 13.54
N ALA A 117 4.73 -8.10 14.11
CA ALA A 117 4.14 -6.79 14.36
C ALA A 117 4.04 -6.54 15.86
N ARG A 118 4.37 -5.33 16.30
CA ARG A 118 4.19 -4.86 17.67
C ARG A 118 3.47 -3.53 17.66
N LEU A 119 2.61 -3.28 18.65
CA LEU A 119 2.00 -1.95 18.81
C LEU A 119 3.02 -1.01 19.45
N LEU A 120 3.17 0.17 18.87
CA LEU A 120 3.83 1.30 19.49
C LEU A 120 2.78 2.37 19.82
N SER A 121 2.87 2.91 21.02
CA SER A 121 2.20 4.16 21.40
C SER A 121 3.20 5.30 21.25
N ALA A 122 2.79 6.40 20.63
CA ALA A 122 3.56 7.64 20.72
C ALA A 122 3.50 8.13 22.18
N GLU A 123 4.66 8.34 22.80
CA GLU A 123 4.77 8.99 24.12
C GLU A 123 4.42 10.48 24.06
#